data_AF-A0A1F7TP44-F1
#
_entry.id   AF-A0A1F7TP44-F1
#
_cell.length_a   1.000
_cell.length_b   1.000
_cell.length_c   1.000
_cell.angle_alpha   90.00
_cell.angle_beta   90.00
_cell.angle_gamma   90.00
#
_symmetry.space_group_name_H-M   'P 1'
#
loop_
_entity.id
_entity.type
_entity.pdbx_description
1 polymer ?
#
loop_
_entity_poly.entity_id
_entity_poly.type
_entity_poly.pdbx_seq_one_letter_code
_entity_poly.pdbx_strand_id
1 'polypeptide(L)'
;MGLTEEMIDEGVERYRESGKFTEAEKLAFRYSELMATDPGAIGEEFYGALREHYSEAEIVELGVFIGFNAGYHTFFGTLDFYPMFSPDGRLVSQEESRRIYGDRPVSHLRGPLARAQAGAPEGGARAAAAPRR
;
A
#
# COMPACT_ATOMS: atom_id res chain seq x y z
N MET A 1 -10.11 -13.22 11.96
CA MET A 1 -9.69 -11.99 12.63
C MET A 1 -9.00 -11.12 11.59
N GLY A 2 -9.32 -9.83 11.52
CA GLY A 2 -8.71 -8.91 10.54
C GLY A 2 -7.33 -8.45 11.00
N LEU A 3 -6.56 -7.88 10.07
CA LEU A 3 -5.30 -7.19 10.37
C LEU A 3 -5.59 -5.93 11.18
N THR A 4 -4.77 -5.63 12.18
CA THR A 4 -4.85 -4.33 12.89
C THR A 4 -4.25 -3.23 12.01
N GLU A 5 -4.64 -1.99 12.24
CA GLU A 5 -4.09 -0.83 11.52
C GLU A 5 -2.56 -0.74 11.70
N GLU A 6 -2.08 -1.01 12.92
CA GLU A 6 -0.65 -1.07 13.21
C GLU A 6 0.09 -2.17 12.42
N MET A 7 -0.54 -3.33 12.20
CA MET A 7 0.03 -4.39 11.36
C MET A 7 0.06 -4.00 9.89
N ILE A 8 -0.94 -3.24 9.42
CA ILE A 8 -1.00 -2.76 8.04
C ILE A 8 0.13 -1.75 7.80
N ASP A 9 0.27 -0.75 8.68
CA ASP A 9 1.31 0.28 8.55
C ASP A 9 2.71 -0.33 8.59
N GLU A 10 2.96 -1.26 9.51
CA GLU A 10 4.25 -1.94 9.63
C GLU A 10 4.54 -2.85 8.43
N GLY A 11 3.51 -3.52 7.90
CA GLY A 11 3.62 -4.35 6.70
C GLY A 11 3.92 -3.56 5.42
N VAL A 12 3.38 -2.35 5.30
CA VAL A 12 3.60 -1.51 4.12
C VAL A 12 5.01 -0.93 4.09
N GLU A 13 5.51 -0.45 5.23
CA GLU A 13 6.76 0.33 5.24
C GLU A 13 7.99 -0.46 5.72
N ARG A 14 7.81 -1.47 6.59
CA ARG A 14 8.92 -2.05 7.37
C ARG A 14 8.82 -3.56 7.56
N TYR A 15 8.07 -4.28 6.71
CA TYR A 15 7.85 -5.72 6.90
C TYR A 15 9.15 -6.53 7.02
N ARG A 16 10.23 -6.10 6.35
CA ARG A 16 11.54 -6.77 6.37
C ARG A 16 12.15 -6.83 7.78
N GLU A 17 12.00 -5.75 8.54
CA GLU A 17 12.58 -5.58 9.88
C GLU A 17 11.58 -5.94 10.99
N SER A 18 10.31 -6.08 10.62
CA SER A 18 9.24 -6.39 11.56
C SER A 18 9.44 -7.74 12.24
N GLY A 19 9.29 -7.75 13.57
CA GLY A 19 9.19 -8.98 14.36
C GLY A 19 7.77 -9.57 14.36
N LYS A 20 6.79 -8.92 13.72
CA LYS A 20 5.39 -9.35 13.71
C LYS A 20 5.05 -10.30 12.56
N PHE A 21 5.94 -10.42 11.57
CA PHE A 21 5.78 -11.33 10.44
C PHE A 21 6.80 -12.46 10.50
N THR A 22 6.34 -13.65 10.13
CA THR A 22 7.19 -14.82 9.90
C THR A 22 8.07 -14.63 8.68
N GLU A 23 9.15 -15.39 8.58
CA GLU A 23 10.04 -15.33 7.41
C GLU A 23 9.30 -15.72 6.10
N ALA A 24 8.35 -16.66 6.18
CA ALA A 24 7.47 -17.01 5.07
C ALA A 24 6.66 -15.80 4.57
N GLU A 25 5.98 -15.09 5.48
CA GLU A 25 5.19 -13.89 5.15
C GLU A 25 6.05 -12.78 4.57
N LYS A 26 7.24 -12.54 5.14
CA LYS A 26 8.19 -11.56 4.60
C LYS A 26 8.63 -11.92 3.18
N LEU A 27 8.83 -13.22 2.91
CA LEU A 27 9.20 -13.68 1.58
C LEU A 27 8.04 -13.50 0.59
N ALA A 28 6.80 -13.74 1.01
CA ALA A 28 5.61 -13.46 0.20
C ALA A 28 5.43 -11.95 -0.09
N PHE A 29 5.65 -11.08 0.90
CA PHE A 29 5.65 -9.62 0.68
C PHE A 29 6.73 -9.19 -0.31
N ARG A 30 7.94 -9.75 -0.18
CA ARG A 30 9.03 -9.51 -1.12
C ARG A 30 8.70 -10.00 -2.53
N TYR A 31 8.01 -11.14 -2.65
CA TYR A 31 7.58 -11.66 -3.95
C TYR A 31 6.62 -10.68 -4.64
N SER A 32 5.66 -10.14 -3.89
CA SER A 32 4.71 -9.13 -4.38
C SER A 32 5.41 -7.83 -4.81
N GLU A 33 6.33 -7.33 -3.99
CA GLU A 33 7.10 -6.13 -4.28
C GLU A 33 7.98 -6.29 -5.54
N LEU A 34 8.73 -7.39 -5.64
CA LEU A 34 9.56 -7.68 -6.82
C LEU A 34 8.71 -7.85 -8.08
N MET A 35 7.56 -8.53 -7.99
CA MET A 35 6.66 -8.67 -9.14
C MET A 35 6.18 -7.31 -9.69
N ALA A 36 6.05 -6.30 -8.83
CA ALA A 36 5.65 -4.95 -9.23
C ALA A 36 6.82 -4.05 -9.65
N THR A 37 8.04 -4.29 -9.16
CA THR A 37 9.16 -3.32 -9.25
C THR A 37 10.38 -3.83 -10.01
N ASP A 38 10.71 -5.12 -9.87
CA ASP A 38 11.83 -5.76 -10.56
C ASP A 38 11.56 -7.27 -10.73
N PRO A 39 10.71 -7.66 -11.70
CA PRO A 39 10.39 -9.06 -11.94
C PRO A 39 11.61 -9.89 -12.35
N GLY A 40 12.65 -9.25 -12.90
CA GLY A 40 13.89 -9.91 -13.32
C GLY A 40 14.72 -10.45 -12.17
N ALA A 41 14.54 -9.91 -10.96
CA ALA A 41 15.18 -10.42 -9.74
C ALA A 41 14.56 -11.73 -9.21
N ILE A 42 13.41 -12.16 -9.76
CA ILE A 42 12.73 -13.40 -9.36
C ILE A 42 13.32 -14.56 -10.17
N GLY A 43 14.41 -15.13 -9.64
CA GLY A 43 15.12 -16.25 -10.25
C GLY A 43 15.09 -17.53 -9.41
N GLU A 44 15.91 -18.51 -9.81
CA GLU A 44 16.02 -19.83 -9.16
C GLU A 44 16.34 -19.72 -7.67
N GLU A 45 17.22 -18.79 -7.28
CA GLU A 45 17.58 -18.55 -5.88
C GLU A 45 16.37 -18.09 -5.05
N PHE A 46 15.54 -17.22 -5.62
CA PHE A 46 14.34 -16.72 -4.97
C PHE A 46 13.27 -17.81 -4.84
N TYR A 47 13.04 -18.59 -5.91
CA TYR A 47 12.17 -19.76 -5.86
C TYR A 47 12.71 -20.87 -4.95
N GLY A 48 14.03 -20.98 -4.81
CA GLY A 48 14.70 -21.80 -3.80
C GLY A 48 14.26 -21.42 -2.40
N ALA A 49 14.38 -20.15 -2.04
CA ALA A 49 13.92 -19.65 -0.74
C ALA A 49 12.41 -19.84 -0.51
N LEU A 50 11.58 -19.64 -1.54
CA LEU A 50 10.13 -19.87 -1.43
C LEU A 50 9.81 -21.33 -1.09
N ARG A 51 10.54 -22.29 -1.69
CA ARG A 51 10.34 -23.73 -1.46
C ARG A 51 10.73 -24.18 -0.05
N GLU A 52 11.45 -23.38 0.73
CA GLU A 52 11.71 -23.67 2.15
C GLU A 52 10.45 -23.49 3.01
N HIS A 53 9.45 -22.73 2.53
CA HIS A 53 8.25 -22.37 3.30
C HIS A 53 6.94 -22.77 2.63
N TYR A 54 6.93 -22.89 1.30
CA TYR A 54 5.74 -23.12 0.51
C TYR A 54 5.93 -24.32 -0.42
N SER A 55 4.88 -25.10 -0.60
CA SER A 55 4.81 -26.11 -1.66
C SER A 55 4.79 -25.47 -3.05
N GLU A 56 5.11 -26.23 -4.09
CA GLU A 56 5.06 -25.72 -5.47
C GLU A 56 3.67 -25.21 -5.85
N ALA A 57 2.61 -25.89 -5.38
CA ALA A 57 1.23 -25.47 -5.62
C ALA A 57 0.93 -24.11 -4.98
N GLU A 58 1.35 -23.90 -3.73
CA GLU A 58 1.19 -22.62 -3.02
C GLU A 58 2.00 -21.51 -3.67
N ILE A 59 3.22 -21.79 -4.15
CA ILE A 59 4.05 -20.81 -4.88
C ILE A 59 3.36 -20.35 -6.17
N VAL A 60 2.78 -21.29 -6.92
CA VAL A 60 2.01 -20.97 -8.13
C VAL A 60 0.77 -20.16 -7.77
N GLU A 61 0.01 -20.55 -6.76
CA GLU A 61 -1.18 -19.81 -6.31
C GLU A 61 -0.83 -18.38 -5.89
N LEU A 62 0.22 -18.20 -5.08
CA LEU A 62 0.74 -16.89 -4.69
C LEU A 62 1.14 -16.07 -5.91
N GLY A 63 1.90 -16.64 -6.83
CA GLY A 63 2.34 -15.95 -8.05
C GLY A 63 1.17 -15.51 -8.94
N VAL A 64 0.17 -16.37 -9.10
CA VAL A 64 -1.05 -16.07 -9.86
C VAL A 64 -1.84 -14.94 -9.19
N PHE A 65 -2.03 -15.01 -7.86
CA PHE A 65 -2.74 -13.98 -7.11
C PHE A 65 -2.05 -12.62 -7.21
N ILE A 66 -0.73 -12.58 -7.01
CA ILE A 66 0.08 -11.36 -7.13
C ILE A 66 0.01 -10.82 -8.56
N GLY A 67 0.25 -11.67 -9.56
CA GLY A 67 0.26 -11.28 -10.98
C GLY A 67 -1.06 -10.69 -11.44
N PHE A 68 -2.19 -11.28 -11.06
CA PHE A 68 -3.52 -10.73 -11.36
C PHE A 68 -3.74 -9.35 -10.72
N ASN A 69 -3.40 -9.19 -9.43
CA ASN A 69 -3.58 -7.91 -8.75
C ASN A 69 -2.67 -6.81 -9.32
N ALA A 70 -1.41 -7.13 -9.64
CA ALA A 70 -0.50 -6.20 -10.31
C ALA A 70 -1.02 -5.79 -11.71
N GLY A 71 -1.56 -6.75 -12.47
CA GLY A 71 -2.21 -6.51 -13.75
C GLY A 71 -3.44 -5.60 -13.62
N TYR A 72 -4.31 -5.84 -12.63
CA TYR A 72 -5.47 -4.99 -12.37
C TYR A 72 -5.07 -3.57 -11.98
N HIS A 73 -4.05 -3.40 -11.13
CA HIS A 73 -3.57 -2.06 -10.77
C HIS A 73 -3.06 -1.30 -12.00
N THR A 74 -2.33 -1.99 -12.89
CA THR A 74 -1.86 -1.42 -14.16
C THR A 74 -3.03 -1.02 -15.04
N PHE A 75 -4.02 -1.89 -15.22
CA PHE A 75 -5.21 -1.64 -16.02
C PHE A 75 -6.06 -0.49 -15.45
N PHE A 76 -6.34 -0.47 -14.14
CA PHE A 76 -7.09 0.61 -13.50
C PHE A 76 -6.37 1.96 -13.58
N GLY A 77 -5.03 1.95 -13.58
CA GLY A 77 -4.24 3.13 -13.87
C GLY A 77 -4.50 3.73 -15.25
N THR A 78 -4.89 2.93 -16.25
CA THR A 78 -5.24 3.41 -17.60
C THR A 78 -6.63 4.04 -17.68
N LEU A 79 -7.49 3.78 -16.69
CA LEU A 79 -8.87 4.28 -16.62
C LEU A 79 -9.00 5.56 -15.77
N ASP A 80 -7.88 6.10 -15.26
CA ASP A 80 -7.86 7.22 -14.32
C ASP A 80 -8.80 6.98 -13.11
N PHE A 81 -8.75 5.77 -12.54
CA PHE A 81 -9.57 5.45 -11.38
C PHE A 81 -9.01 6.12 -10.12
N TYR A 82 -9.55 7.30 -9.78
CA TYR A 82 -9.16 8.01 -8.57
C TYR A 82 -9.83 7.43 -7.31
N PRO A 83 -9.21 7.56 -6.12
CA PRO A 83 -9.83 7.16 -4.87
C PRO A 83 -11.22 7.81 -4.68
N MET A 84 -12.21 7.02 -4.31
CA MET A 84 -13.58 7.53 -4.08
C MET A 84 -13.70 8.31 -2.77
N PHE A 85 -12.74 8.14 -1.86
CA PHE A 85 -12.72 8.78 -0.56
C PHE A 85 -11.52 9.70 -0.46
N SER A 86 -11.70 10.85 0.20
CA SER A 86 -10.62 11.72 0.63
C SER A 86 -9.78 11.05 1.74
N PRO A 87 -8.58 11.57 2.08
CA PRO A 87 -7.74 11.01 3.14
C PRO A 87 -8.42 10.92 4.51
N ASP A 88 -9.40 11.79 4.78
CA ASP A 88 -10.25 11.83 5.98
C ASP A 88 -11.52 10.97 5.87
N GLY A 89 -11.69 10.20 4.78
CA GLY A 89 -12.74 9.19 4.63
C GLY A 89 -14.08 9.70 4.09
N ARG A 90 -14.15 10.94 3.59
CA ARG A 90 -15.37 11.49 2.98
C ARG A 90 -15.46 11.07 1.51
N LEU A 91 -16.66 10.70 1.05
CA LEU A 91 -16.92 10.45 -0.37
C LEU A 91 -16.71 11.73 -1.21
N VAL A 92 -15.93 11.64 -2.28
CA VAL A 92 -15.60 12.76 -3.17
C VAL A 92 -16.00 12.48 -4.62
N SER A 93 -16.22 13.54 -5.40
CA SER A 93 -16.38 13.40 -6.86
C SER A 93 -15.02 13.10 -7.51
N GLN A 94 -15.02 12.57 -8.74
CA GLN A 94 -13.76 12.34 -9.48
C GLN A 94 -12.96 13.62 -9.73
N GLU A 95 -13.63 14.75 -9.92
CA GLU A 95 -12.98 16.06 -10.09
C GLU A 95 -12.29 16.52 -8.81
N GLU A 96 -12.94 16.33 -7.65
CA GLU A 96 -12.35 16.64 -6.36
C GLU A 96 -11.22 15.66 -6.02
N SER A 97 -11.39 14.38 -6.32
CA SER A 97 -10.38 13.35 -6.11
C SER A 97 -9.11 13.62 -6.94
N ARG A 98 -9.25 14.02 -8.21
CA ARG A 98 -8.12 14.44 -9.05
C ARG A 98 -7.37 15.65 -8.49
N ARG A 99 -8.08 16.60 -7.87
CA ARG A 99 -7.43 17.74 -7.19
C ARG A 99 -6.64 17.32 -5.95
N ILE A 100 -7.10 16.30 -5.21
CA ILE A 100 -6.46 15.80 -3.99
C ILE A 100 -5.26 14.90 -4.31
N TYR A 101 -5.41 14.00 -5.28
CA TYR A 101 -4.44 12.94 -5.57
C TYR A 101 -3.53 13.21 -6.78
N GLY A 102 -3.79 14.30 -7.51
CA GLY A 102 -2.99 14.75 -8.65
C GLY A 102 -3.52 14.26 -10.01
N ASP A 103 -2.88 14.70 -11.09
CA ASP A 103 -3.34 14.41 -12.47
C ASP A 103 -3.14 12.96 -12.94
N ARG A 104 -2.43 12.14 -12.17
CA ARG A 104 -2.25 10.70 -12.45
C ARG A 104 -2.52 9.90 -11.18
N PRO A 105 -3.38 8.87 -11.24
CA PRO A 105 -3.52 7.94 -10.12
C PRO A 105 -2.18 7.22 -9.92
N VAL A 106 -1.48 7.56 -8.84
CA VAL A 106 -0.22 6.92 -8.46
C VAL A 106 -0.45 6.10 -7.20
N SER A 107 0.20 4.93 -7.12
CA SER A 107 0.18 4.13 -5.89
C SER A 107 0.74 4.94 -4.72
N HIS A 108 -0.05 5.07 -3.65
CA HIS A 108 0.28 5.90 -2.49
C HIS A 108 1.03 5.12 -1.40
N LEU A 109 2.01 4.29 -1.78
CA LEU A 109 2.80 3.47 -0.84
C LEU A 109 3.49 4.28 0.27
N ARG A 110 3.61 5.60 0.10
CA ARG A 110 3.74 6.55 1.21
C ARG A 110 2.37 7.15 1.46
N GLY A 111 1.73 6.78 2.56
CA GLY A 111 0.30 6.96 2.79
C GLY A 111 -0.24 8.39 2.55
N PRO A 112 -1.56 8.54 2.34
CA PRO A 112 -2.22 9.86 2.17
C PRO A 112 -1.94 10.83 3.32
N LEU A 113 -1.81 10.31 4.55
CA LEU A 113 -1.55 11.07 5.78
C LEU A 113 -0.17 11.75 5.79
N ALA A 114 0.87 11.07 5.30
CA ALA A 114 2.22 11.62 5.29
C ALA A 114 2.36 12.84 4.37
N ARG A 115 1.60 12.89 3.26
CA ARG A 115 1.57 14.04 2.35
C ARG A 115 0.66 15.17 2.83
N ALA A 116 -0.48 14.85 3.45
CA ALA A 116 -1.34 15.86 4.08
C ALA A 116 -0.60 16.60 5.20
N GLN A 117 0.25 15.91 5.96
CA GLN A 117 1.10 16.51 6.99
C GLN A 117 2.27 17.30 6.40
N ALA A 118 2.88 16.85 5.30
CA ALA A 118 3.98 17.56 4.64
C ALA A 118 3.54 18.82 3.85
N GLY A 119 2.24 18.95 3.53
CA GLY A 119 1.67 20.10 2.84
C GLY A 119 1.00 21.13 3.75
N ALA A 120 0.94 20.89 5.06
CA ALA A 120 0.37 21.84 6.01
C ALA A 120 1.38 22.99 6.26
N PRO A 121 1.02 24.27 6.04
CA PRO A 121 1.89 25.36 6.42
C PRO A 121 2.07 25.36 7.94
N GLU A 122 3.33 25.40 8.41
CA GLU A 122 3.65 25.60 9.81
C GLU A 122 3.13 26.98 10.27
N GLY A 123 2.15 26.98 11.17
CA GLY A 123 1.72 28.18 11.90
C GLY A 123 0.25 28.53 11.75
N GLY A 124 -0.56 28.13 12.73
CA GLY A 124 -1.95 28.55 12.86
C GLY A 124 -2.44 28.41 14.30
N ALA A 125 -2.38 29.52 15.04
CA ALA A 125 -2.67 29.70 16.45
C ALA A 125 -3.86 28.90 17.05
N ARG A 126 -3.65 28.40 18.27
CA ARG A 126 -4.71 27.96 19.20
C ARG A 126 -5.73 29.09 19.40
N ALA A 127 -6.97 28.90 18.94
CA ALA A 127 -8.10 29.71 19.36
C ALA A 127 -8.82 29.02 20.52
N ALA A 128 -8.73 29.63 21.70
CA ALA A 128 -9.44 29.24 22.91
C ALA A 128 -10.95 29.41 22.74
N ALA A 129 -11.73 28.40 23.13
CA ALA A 129 -13.19 28.49 23.24
C ALA A 129 -13.58 28.85 24.69
N ALA A 130 -14.30 29.97 24.83
CA ALA A 130 -14.83 30.54 26.07
C ALA A 130 -16.03 29.73 26.63
N PRO A 131 -16.38 29.87 27.93
CA PRO A 131 -17.34 28.98 28.61
C PRO A 131 -18.79 29.31 28.25
N ARG A 132 -19.60 28.27 28.05
CA ARG A 132 -21.04 28.36 27.79
C ARG A 132 -21.79 28.76 29.07
N ARG A 133 -22.71 29.72 28.95
CA ARG A 133 -23.77 30.02 29.92
C ARG A 133 -24.98 29.13 29.68
#